data_AF-A0A524QH67-F1
#
_entry.id   AF-A0A524QH67-F1
#
_cell.length_a   1.000
_cell.length_b   1.000
_cell.length_c   1.000
_cell.angle_alpha   90.00
_cell.angle_beta   90.00
_cell.angle_gamma   90.00
#
_symmetry.space_group_name_H-M   'P 1'
#
loop_
_entity.id
_entity.type
_entity.pdbx_description
1 polymer ?
#
loop_
_entity_poly.entity_id
_entity_poly.type
_entity_poly.pdbx_seq_one_letter_code
_entity_poly.pdbx_strand_id
1 'polypeptide(L)'
;MLSVRDGERGLLRLAPYAALLAVSLTAACLQMRLGDSEAGLVLEDLVTGDSRLRKAAPEPVVRSLRFGSTGEGLRGDLYLPVLGVRAAMVLVPGLAAAGNNDPRLVALARTLARVGFLVLIPEIPGFRAYRVSIEDVE
;
A
#
# COMPACT_ATOMS: atom_id res chain seq x y z
N MET A 1 43.84 -47.88 -18.57
CA MET A 1 43.56 -47.38 -17.20
C MET A 1 43.77 -45.86 -17.11
N LEU A 2 43.16 -45.08 -18.03
CA LEU A 2 43.38 -43.62 -18.15
C LEU A 2 42.09 -42.80 -18.39
N SER A 3 40.91 -43.44 -18.46
CA SER A 3 39.65 -42.75 -18.81
C SER A 3 38.87 -42.19 -17.60
N VAL A 4 39.20 -42.62 -16.37
CA VAL A 4 38.50 -42.17 -15.15
C VAL A 4 39.02 -40.80 -14.67
N ARG A 5 40.28 -40.45 -14.98
CA ARG A 5 40.95 -39.23 -14.46
C ARG A 5 40.53 -37.93 -15.15
N ASP A 6 40.00 -37.99 -16.37
CA ASP A 6 39.55 -36.78 -17.10
C ASP A 6 38.11 -36.39 -16.75
N GLY A 7 37.28 -37.34 -16.29
CA GLY A 7 35.94 -37.05 -15.74
C GLY A 7 36.00 -36.22 -14.46
N GLU A 8 36.95 -36.51 -13.57
CA GLU A 8 37.12 -35.77 -12.31
C GLU A 8 37.66 -34.34 -12.51
N ARG A 9 38.49 -34.13 -13.54
CA ARG A 9 38.99 -32.81 -13.93
C ARG A 9 37.90 -31.95 -14.57
N GLY A 10 36.97 -32.56 -15.31
CA GLY A 10 35.78 -31.89 -15.84
C GLY A 10 34.81 -31.48 -14.73
N LEU A 11 34.60 -32.35 -13.74
CA LEU A 11 33.77 -32.06 -12.57
C LEU A 11 34.32 -30.88 -11.74
N LEU A 12 35.64 -30.85 -11.51
CA LEU A 12 36.28 -29.76 -10.77
C LEU A 12 36.15 -28.39 -11.49
N ARG A 13 36.12 -28.40 -12.82
CA ARG A 13 35.95 -27.16 -13.63
C ARG A 13 34.52 -26.62 -13.60
N LEU A 14 33.53 -27.49 -13.39
CA LEU A 14 32.12 -27.10 -13.31
C LEU A 14 31.68 -26.71 -11.89
N ALA A 15 32.41 -27.15 -10.86
CA ALA A 15 32.18 -26.80 -9.47
C ALA A 15 32.07 -25.27 -9.20
N PRO A 16 32.95 -24.38 -9.72
CA PRO A 16 32.80 -22.94 -9.50
C PRO A 16 31.55 -22.37 -10.18
N TYR A 17 31.16 -22.88 -11.35
CA TYR A 17 29.94 -22.46 -12.04
C TYR A 17 28.69 -22.91 -11.29
N ALA A 18 28.67 -24.15 -10.78
CA ALA A 18 27.58 -24.65 -9.96
C ALA A 18 27.44 -23.86 -8.64
N ALA A 19 28.56 -23.52 -8.00
CA ALA A 19 28.57 -22.69 -6.80
C ALA A 19 28.07 -21.26 -7.08
N LEU A 20 28.53 -20.62 -8.17
CA LEU A 20 28.03 -19.30 -8.59
C LEU A 20 26.53 -19.32 -8.90
N LEU A 21 26.05 -20.36 -9.58
CA LEU A 21 24.64 -20.52 -9.93
C LEU A 21 23.80 -20.72 -8.66
N ALA A 22 24.24 -21.54 -7.71
CA ALA A 22 23.60 -21.70 -6.41
C ALA A 22 23.58 -20.40 -5.58
N VAL A 23 24.67 -19.63 -5.55
CA VAL A 23 24.72 -18.32 -4.88
C VAL A 23 23.77 -17.32 -5.54
N SER A 24 23.71 -17.29 -6.86
CA SER A 24 22.80 -16.39 -7.59
C SER A 24 21.32 -16.73 -7.34
N LEU A 25 20.98 -18.03 -7.30
CA LEU A 25 19.62 -18.48 -7.00
C LEU A 25 19.20 -18.18 -5.57
N THR A 26 20.10 -18.39 -4.60
CA THR A 26 19.83 -18.06 -3.19
C THR A 26 19.72 -16.55 -2.97
N ALA A 27 20.55 -15.74 -3.62
CA ALA A 27 20.44 -14.29 -3.61
C ALA A 27 19.12 -13.82 -4.24
N ALA A 28 18.74 -14.38 -5.39
CA ALA A 28 17.47 -14.06 -6.04
C ALA A 28 16.27 -14.47 -5.17
N CYS A 29 16.29 -15.64 -4.54
CA CYS A 29 15.25 -16.06 -3.58
C CYS A 29 15.17 -15.14 -2.37
N LEU A 30 16.30 -14.64 -1.86
CA LEU A 30 16.31 -13.70 -0.73
C LEU A 30 15.77 -12.32 -1.14
N GLN A 31 16.09 -11.87 -2.35
CA GLN A 31 15.61 -10.61 -2.94
C GLN A 31 14.12 -10.67 -3.32
N MET A 32 13.58 -11.84 -3.65
CA MET A 32 12.15 -12.06 -3.90
C MET A 32 11.28 -12.05 -2.63
N ARG A 33 11.75 -11.46 -1.52
CA ARG A 33 10.88 -11.02 -0.43
C ARG A 33 10.03 -9.84 -0.88
N LEU A 34 9.01 -10.13 -1.70
CA LEU A 34 7.92 -9.20 -2.05
C LEU A 34 7.32 -8.52 -0.82
N GLY A 35 7.38 -9.19 0.35
CA GLY A 35 6.94 -8.68 1.65
C GLY A 35 7.75 -7.51 2.22
N ASP A 36 8.94 -7.19 1.69
CA ASP A 36 9.74 -6.05 2.18
C ASP A 36 9.62 -4.82 1.27
N SER A 37 8.85 -4.92 0.18
CA SER A 37 8.48 -3.74 -0.62
C SER A 37 7.42 -2.89 0.09
N GLU A 38 7.46 -1.57 -0.08
CA GLU A 38 6.47 -0.64 0.49
C GLU A 38 5.03 -1.03 0.06
N ALA A 39 4.84 -1.44 -1.19
CA ALA A 39 3.57 -1.95 -1.70
C ALA A 39 3.12 -3.25 -0.99
N GLY A 40 4.05 -4.17 -0.73
CA GLY A 40 3.76 -5.40 0.02
C GLY A 40 3.31 -5.12 1.45
N LEU A 41 3.95 -4.16 2.12
CA LEU A 41 3.58 -3.72 3.47
C LEU A 41 2.20 -3.03 3.51
N VAL A 42 1.87 -2.25 2.48
CA VAL A 42 0.53 -1.65 2.32
C VAL A 42 -0.53 -2.74 2.15
N LEU A 43 -0.31 -3.70 1.25
CA LEU A 43 -1.26 -4.79 1.03
C LEU A 43 -1.45 -5.66 2.28
N GLU A 44 -0.37 -5.94 3.01
CA GLU A 44 -0.42 -6.64 4.30
C GLU A 44 -1.31 -5.89 5.31
N ASP A 45 -1.16 -4.56 5.43
CA ASP A 45 -1.98 -3.73 6.34
C ASP A 45 -3.45 -3.73 5.98
N LEU A 46 -3.79 -3.69 4.69
CA LEU A 46 -5.18 -3.71 4.23
C LEU A 46 -5.87 -5.04 4.46
N VAL A 47 -5.14 -6.15 4.36
CA VAL A 47 -5.71 -7.51 4.55
C VAL A 47 -5.80 -7.88 6.02
N THR A 48 -4.78 -7.55 6.83
CA THR A 48 -4.65 -8.08 8.19
C THR A 48 -5.06 -7.10 9.28
N GLY A 49 -4.90 -5.79 9.06
CA GLY A 49 -5.18 -4.76 10.07
C GLY A 49 -4.22 -4.67 11.26
N ASP A 50 -3.40 -5.69 11.56
CA ASP A 50 -2.29 -5.63 12.53
C ASP A 50 -0.95 -5.95 11.85
N SER A 51 -0.51 -5.05 10.98
CA SER A 51 0.64 -5.27 10.11
C SER A 51 1.96 -4.73 10.68
N ARG A 52 3.05 -5.16 10.04
CA ARG A 52 4.38 -4.57 10.23
C ARG A 52 4.39 -3.07 9.97
N LEU A 53 3.63 -2.59 8.97
CA LEU A 53 3.50 -1.16 8.66
C LEU A 53 2.89 -0.38 9.82
N ARG A 54 1.81 -0.91 10.43
CA ARG A 54 1.13 -0.26 11.56
C ARG A 54 2.02 -0.17 12.80
N LYS A 55 2.94 -1.12 12.98
CA LYS A 55 3.92 -1.15 14.07
C LYS A 55 5.10 -0.20 13.84
N ALA A 56 5.53 -0.04 12.59
CA ALA A 56 6.70 0.75 12.22
C ALA A 56 6.38 2.24 11.98
N ALA A 57 5.21 2.55 11.44
CA ALA A 57 4.81 3.91 11.09
C ALA A 57 3.89 4.53 12.15
N PRO A 58 4.05 5.83 12.47
CA PRO A 58 3.16 6.53 13.39
C PRO A 58 1.71 6.59 12.88
N GLU A 59 0.75 6.76 13.81
CA GLU A 59 -0.65 6.97 13.45
C GLU A 59 -0.81 8.30 12.68
N PRO A 60 -1.51 8.31 11.54
CA PRO A 60 -1.83 9.54 10.84
C PRO A 60 -2.67 10.50 11.67
N VAL A 61 -2.43 11.80 11.51
CA VAL A 61 -3.26 12.83 12.15
C VAL A 61 -4.52 13.04 11.31
N VAL A 62 -5.69 12.92 11.91
CA VAL A 62 -6.97 13.14 11.22
C VAL A 62 -7.50 14.54 11.55
N ARG A 63 -7.88 15.31 10.53
CA ARG A 63 -8.48 16.65 10.66
C ARG A 63 -9.75 16.74 9.81
N SER A 64 -10.87 17.05 10.44
CA SER A 64 -12.09 17.37 9.70
C SER A 64 -12.02 18.80 9.15
N LEU A 65 -12.34 18.96 7.87
CA LEU A 65 -12.25 20.22 7.13
C LEU A 65 -13.58 20.56 6.48
N ARG A 66 -13.75 21.84 6.18
CA ARG A 66 -14.77 22.34 5.24
C ARG A 66 -14.07 22.96 4.03
N PHE A 67 -14.52 22.63 2.83
CA PHE A 67 -13.93 23.08 1.57
C PHE A 67 -15.01 23.26 0.49
N GLY A 68 -14.85 24.21 -0.42
CA GLY A 68 -15.83 24.48 -1.47
C GLY A 68 -15.68 25.90 -2.02
N SER A 69 -15.91 26.07 -3.32
CA SER A 69 -15.77 27.35 -4.03
C SER A 69 -17.07 28.15 -4.08
N THR A 70 -18.22 27.52 -3.89
CA THR A 70 -19.54 28.08 -4.23
C THR A 70 -20.60 27.71 -3.18
N GLY A 71 -20.76 28.58 -2.18
CA GLY A 71 -21.97 28.68 -1.35
C GLY A 71 -22.17 27.62 -0.26
N GLU A 72 -22.05 26.34 -0.58
CA GLU A 72 -22.16 25.25 0.38
C GLU A 72 -20.80 24.55 0.54
N GLY A 73 -20.16 24.74 1.70
CA GLY A 73 -18.89 24.09 1.99
C GLY A 73 -19.08 22.59 2.20
N LEU A 74 -18.51 21.77 1.32
CA LEU A 74 -18.37 20.33 1.51
C LEU A 74 -17.53 20.06 2.77
N ARG A 75 -17.84 18.95 3.44
CA ARG A 75 -17.07 18.47 4.59
C ARG A 75 -16.20 17.31 4.17
N GLY A 76 -15.18 17.00 4.95
CA GLY A 76 -14.40 15.79 4.77
C GLY A 76 -13.31 15.65 5.81
N ASP A 77 -12.75 14.45 5.88
CA ASP A 77 -11.66 14.13 6.80
C ASP A 77 -10.34 14.04 6.04
N LEU A 78 -9.38 14.83 6.47
CA LEU A 78 -8.02 14.86 5.96
C LEU A 78 -7.12 14.02 6.86
N TYR A 79 -6.46 13.02 6.28
CA TYR A 79 -5.50 12.13 6.91
C TYR A 79 -4.09 12.61 6.53
N LEU A 80 -3.39 13.16 7.51
CA LEU A 80 -2.08 13.77 7.32
C LEU A 80 -0.96 12.77 7.66
N PRO A 81 0.01 12.58 6.75
CA PRO A 81 1.21 11.79 7.03
C PRO A 81 2.10 12.54 8.03
N VAL A 82 2.62 11.84 9.03
CA VAL A 82 3.48 12.44 10.07
C VAL A 82 4.91 12.68 9.58
N LEU A 83 5.43 11.79 8.73
CA LEU A 83 6.81 11.82 8.25
C LEU A 83 7.03 12.72 7.02
N GLY A 84 5.97 13.34 6.50
CA GLY A 84 6.01 14.22 5.33
C GLY A 84 5.06 13.80 4.21
N VAL A 85 4.65 14.77 3.39
CA VAL A 85 3.73 14.57 2.27
C VAL A 85 4.52 14.30 0.99
N ARG A 86 4.30 13.12 0.39
CA ARG A 86 4.89 12.73 -0.91
C ARG A 86 3.97 13.02 -2.08
N ALA A 87 2.66 12.87 -1.87
CA ALA A 87 1.61 13.12 -2.85
C ALA A 87 0.27 13.35 -2.12
N ALA A 88 -0.73 13.87 -2.82
CA ALA A 88 -2.09 14.05 -2.30
C ALA A 88 -3.09 13.18 -3.09
N MET A 89 -4.13 12.68 -2.41
CA MET A 89 -5.18 11.85 -3.00
C MET A 89 -6.52 12.19 -2.40
N VAL A 90 -7.57 12.18 -3.23
CA VAL A 90 -8.97 12.26 -2.77
C VAL A 90 -9.60 10.88 -2.94
N LEU A 91 -10.07 10.30 -1.84
CA LEU A 91 -10.77 9.02 -1.84
C LEU A 91 -12.27 9.25 -1.75
N VAL A 92 -12.94 9.20 -2.90
CA VAL A 92 -14.38 9.38 -3.01
C VAL A 92 -15.10 8.12 -2.52
N PRO A 93 -15.96 8.20 -1.48
CA PRO A 93 -16.74 7.05 -1.04
C PRO A 93 -17.73 6.64 -2.15
N GLY A 94 -17.84 5.32 -2.39
CA GLY A 94 -18.92 4.78 -3.21
C GLY A 94 -20.24 4.63 -2.43
N LEU A 95 -21.21 3.91 -3.02
CA LEU A 95 -22.50 3.58 -2.40
C LEU A 95 -22.33 2.58 -1.25
N ALA A 96 -21.97 3.08 -0.07
CA ALA A 96 -21.94 2.34 1.19
C ALA A 96 -22.79 3.07 2.24
N ALA A 97 -23.54 2.33 3.05
CA ALA A 97 -24.42 2.91 4.07
C ALA A 97 -23.67 3.81 5.08
N ALA A 98 -22.41 3.48 5.38
CA ALA A 98 -21.54 4.27 6.25
C ALA A 98 -20.91 5.48 5.55
N GLY A 99 -20.99 5.56 4.21
CA GLY A 99 -20.42 6.63 3.39
C GLY A 99 -18.92 6.81 3.63
N ASN A 100 -18.51 8.05 3.92
CA ASN A 100 -17.15 8.43 4.29
C ASN A 100 -16.63 7.73 5.57
N ASN A 101 -17.52 7.15 6.38
CA ASN A 101 -17.16 6.40 7.59
C ASN A 101 -17.07 4.88 7.34
N ASP A 102 -17.12 4.39 6.10
CA ASP A 102 -16.94 2.96 5.82
C ASP A 102 -15.58 2.49 6.38
N PRO A 103 -15.55 1.46 7.25
CA PRO A 103 -14.31 1.02 7.90
C PRO A 103 -13.20 0.63 6.92
N ARG A 104 -13.56 0.12 5.73
CA ARG A 104 -12.58 -0.25 4.70
C ARG A 104 -11.96 0.98 4.05
N LEU A 105 -12.77 2.02 3.83
CA LEU A 105 -12.31 3.30 3.29
C LEU A 105 -11.40 4.03 4.29
N VAL A 106 -11.79 4.06 5.56
CA VAL A 106 -10.98 4.65 6.65
C VAL A 106 -9.67 3.89 6.84
N ALA A 107 -9.70 2.55 6.79
CA ALA A 107 -8.50 1.72 6.84
C ALA A 107 -7.56 2.06 5.68
N LEU A 108 -8.08 2.12 4.45
CA LEU A 108 -7.29 2.48 3.28
C LEU A 108 -6.64 3.86 3.40
N ALA A 109 -7.40 4.88 3.82
CA ALA A 109 -6.88 6.23 4.00
C ALA A 109 -5.75 6.29 5.04
N ARG A 110 -5.91 5.58 6.17
CA ARG A 110 -4.86 5.50 7.19
C ARG A 110 -3.62 4.79 6.68
N THR A 111 -3.77 3.66 5.98
CA THR A 111 -2.64 2.91 5.42
C THR A 111 -1.86 3.77 4.42
N LEU A 112 -2.55 4.47 3.51
CA LEU A 112 -1.91 5.36 2.54
C LEU A 112 -1.22 6.55 3.22
N ALA A 113 -1.83 7.11 4.28
CA ALA A 113 -1.20 8.19 5.04
C ALA A 113 0.05 7.73 5.80
N ARG A 114 0.14 6.47 6.23
CA ARG A 114 1.39 5.92 6.81
C ARG A 114 2.56 5.90 5.82
N VAL A 115 2.29 5.72 4.53
CA VAL A 115 3.31 5.68 3.47
C VAL A 115 3.51 7.03 2.75
N GLY A 116 2.97 8.12 3.34
CA GLY A 116 3.28 9.49 2.94
C GLY A 116 2.26 10.17 2.04
N PHE A 117 1.08 9.58 1.80
CA PHE A 117 0.02 10.26 1.06
C PHE A 117 -0.80 11.18 1.98
N LEU A 118 -1.05 12.41 1.56
CA LEU A 118 -2.08 13.26 2.15
C LEU A 118 -3.44 12.84 1.58
N VAL A 119 -4.33 12.31 2.40
CA VAL A 119 -5.58 11.72 1.91
C VAL A 119 -6.80 12.49 2.40
N LEU A 120 -7.66 12.93 1.49
CA LEU A 120 -8.96 13.54 1.81
C LEU A 120 -10.08 12.55 1.52
N ILE A 121 -10.96 12.30 2.50
CA ILE A 121 -12.24 11.62 2.29
C ILE A 121 -13.36 12.67 2.38
N PRO A 122 -13.98 13.07 1.25
CA PRO A 122 -15.12 13.97 1.28
C PRO A 122 -16.35 13.28 1.89
N GLU A 123 -17.13 14.04 2.64
CA GLU A 123 -18.51 13.71 2.97
C GLU A 123 -19.37 14.12 1.76
N ILE A 124 -19.98 13.16 1.08
CA ILE A 124 -20.89 13.42 -0.03
C ILE A 124 -22.33 13.33 0.50
N PRO A 125 -23.11 14.43 0.45
CA PRO A 125 -24.53 14.42 0.76
C PRO A 125 -25.27 13.37 -0.11
N GLY A 126 -26.35 12.75 0.39
CA GLY A 126 -27.15 11.80 -0.40
C GLY A 126 -26.79 10.31 -0.28
N PHE A 127 -25.51 9.95 -0.05
CA PHE A 127 -25.07 8.55 0.07
C PHE A 127 -25.64 7.82 1.31
N ARG A 128 -25.90 8.54 2.42
CA ARG A 128 -26.59 7.98 3.60
C ARG A 128 -28.09 7.68 3.37
N ALA A 129 -28.67 8.19 2.28
CA ALA A 129 -30.10 8.13 2.03
C ALA A 129 -30.50 7.25 0.82
N TYR A 130 -29.56 6.56 0.16
CA TYR A 130 -29.80 5.85 -1.11
C TYR A 130 -30.39 6.74 -2.22
N ARG A 131 -30.15 8.05 -2.17
CA ARG A 131 -30.58 8.99 -3.21
C ARG A 131 -29.33 9.52 -3.87
N VAL A 132 -28.96 8.91 -5.00
CA VAL A 132 -27.99 9.50 -5.93
C VAL A 132 -28.77 10.57 -6.70
N SER A 133 -28.41 11.84 -6.51
CA SER A 133 -28.93 12.91 -7.35
C SER A 133 -27.94 13.22 -8.47
N ILE A 134 -28.42 13.70 -9.61
CA ILE A 134 -27.55 14.10 -10.72
C ILE A 134 -26.65 15.28 -10.31
N GLU A 135 -27.08 16.09 -9.34
CA GLU A 135 -26.28 17.20 -8.81
C GLU A 135 -25.03 16.76 -8.02
N ASP A 136 -24.87 15.48 -7.67
CA ASP A 136 -23.68 14.98 -6.94
C ASP A 136 -22.47 14.70 -7.86
N VAL A 137 -22.63 14.83 -9.19
CA VAL A 137 -21.63 14.43 -10.21
C VAL A 137 -20.99 15.62 -10.94
N GLU A 138 -21.47 16.85 -10.73
CA GLU A 138 -20.94 18.08 -11.35
C GLU A 138 -20.09 18.90 -10.37
#